data_AF-A0A554VKH9-F1
#
_entry.id   AF-A0A554VKH9-F1
#
_cell.length_a   1.000
_cell.length_b   1.000
_cell.length_c   1.000
_cell.angle_alpha   90.00
_cell.angle_beta   90.00
_cell.angle_gamma   90.00
#
_symmetry.space_group_name_H-M   'P 1'
#
loop_
_entity.id
_entity.type
_entity.pdbx_description
1 polymer ?
#
loop_
_entity_poly.entity_id
_entity_poly.type
_entity_poly.pdbx_seq_one_letter_code
_entity_poly.pdbx_strand_id
1 'polypeptide(L)'
;MRNVVKIPLIFILLILIYFVFTTGSDETIHQQINETKNQVVQDAIEQYNIIKRNGSDLEISMHAGFVADAFLKVGDKENYSKWKKIENQKEQKAKNANVRLP
;
A
#
# COMPACT_ATOMS: atom_id res chain seq x y z
N MET A 1 20.97 -54.88 -6.91
CA MET A 1 19.83 -54.12 -7.49
C MET A 1 19.05 -53.28 -6.48
N ARG A 2 18.90 -53.68 -5.20
CA ARG A 2 18.13 -52.92 -4.21
C ARG A 2 18.68 -51.52 -3.83
N ASN A 3 19.97 -51.26 -4.06
CA ASN A 3 20.61 -49.98 -3.70
C ASN A 3 20.69 -48.98 -4.87
N VAL A 4 20.64 -49.45 -6.12
CA VAL A 4 20.64 -48.57 -7.32
C VAL A 4 19.30 -47.86 -7.54
N VAL A 5 18.19 -48.40 -7.03
CA VAL A 5 16.87 -47.75 -7.05
C VAL A 5 16.70 -46.74 -5.89
N LYS A 6 17.46 -46.91 -4.80
CA LYS A 6 17.42 -46.00 -3.65
C LYS A 6 18.12 -44.67 -3.92
N ILE A 7 19.19 -44.68 -4.72
CA ILE A 7 19.94 -43.47 -5.09
C ILE A 7 19.04 -42.43 -5.79
N PRO A 8 18.27 -42.75 -6.85
CA PRO A 8 17.38 -41.78 -7.48
C PRO A 8 16.22 -41.38 -6.54
N LEU A 9 15.75 -42.29 -5.69
CA LEU A 9 14.72 -41.98 -4.68
C LEU A 9 15.18 -40.91 -3.68
N ILE A 10 16.44 -40.97 -3.25
CA ILE A 10 17.05 -39.98 -2.35
C ILE A 10 17.14 -38.62 -3.05
N PHE A 11 17.53 -38.58 -4.33
CA PHE A 11 17.57 -37.33 -5.10
C PHE A 11 16.19 -36.70 -5.25
N ILE A 12 15.17 -37.51 -5.55
CA ILE A 12 13.77 -37.03 -5.63
C ILE A 12 13.32 -36.48 -4.28
N LEU A 13 13.66 -37.16 -3.17
CA LEU A 13 13.33 -36.71 -1.83
C LEU A 13 14.01 -35.38 -1.48
N LEU A 14 15.28 -35.20 -1.85
CA LEU A 14 16.03 -33.95 -1.64
C LEU A 14 15.43 -32.79 -2.44
N ILE A 15 14.99 -33.04 -3.68
CA ILE A 15 14.30 -32.02 -4.51
C ILE A 15 12.95 -31.66 -3.89
N LEU A 16 12.22 -32.63 -3.36
CA LEU A 16 10.93 -32.41 -2.70
C LEU A 16 11.10 -31.64 -1.39
N ILE A 17 12.13 -31.94 -0.61
CA ILE A 17 12.52 -31.18 0.57
C ILE A 17 12.89 -29.75 0.18
N TYR A 18 13.75 -29.56 -0.83
CA TYR A 18 14.10 -28.23 -1.34
C TYR A 18 12.86 -27.45 -1.77
N PHE A 19 11.95 -28.09 -2.51
CA PHE A 19 10.69 -27.47 -2.94
C PHE A 19 9.88 -27.01 -1.73
N VAL A 20 9.65 -27.88 -0.74
CA VAL A 20 8.92 -27.54 0.51
C VAL A 20 9.59 -26.40 1.29
N PHE A 21 10.93 -26.36 1.36
CA PHE A 21 11.65 -25.26 2.00
C PHE A 21 11.59 -23.94 1.19
N THR A 22 11.49 -24.00 -0.13
CA THR A 22 11.37 -22.80 -0.99
C THR A 22 9.95 -22.27 -1.10
N THR A 23 8.94 -23.15 -1.03
CA THR A 23 7.53 -22.80 -1.11
C THR A 23 6.88 -22.63 0.25
N GLY A 24 7.62 -22.91 1.34
CA GLY A 24 7.11 -22.95 2.71
C GLY A 24 7.40 -21.70 3.54
N SER A 25 7.85 -20.60 2.94
CA SER A 25 8.14 -19.35 3.64
C SER A 25 7.11 -18.26 3.32
N ASP A 26 5.84 -18.52 3.64
CA ASP A 26 4.75 -17.54 3.49
C ASP A 26 4.37 -16.83 4.80
N GLU A 27 5.17 -16.96 5.87
CA GLU A 27 4.79 -16.40 7.18
C GLU A 27 5.95 -15.72 7.91
N THR A 28 6.71 -14.85 7.22
CA THR A 28 7.51 -13.82 7.93
C THR A 28 7.86 -12.58 7.10
N ILE A 29 7.05 -12.24 6.09
CA ILE A 29 7.15 -10.95 5.38
C ILE A 29 6.01 -10.00 5.79
N HIS A 30 5.63 -10.02 7.07
CA HIS A 30 4.61 -9.11 7.60
C HIS A 30 5.16 -8.02 8.52
N GLN A 31 6.39 -8.13 9.05
CA GLN A 31 6.91 -7.10 9.96
C GLN A 31 7.78 -6.03 9.26
N GLN A 32 8.60 -6.36 8.27
CA GLN A 32 9.35 -5.34 7.52
C GLN A 32 8.54 -4.62 6.43
N ILE A 33 7.55 -5.30 5.82
CA ILE A 33 6.65 -4.67 4.82
C ILE A 33 5.71 -3.65 5.46
N ASN A 34 5.36 -3.80 6.75
CA ASN A 34 4.48 -2.87 7.44
C ASN A 34 5.16 -1.54 7.78
N GLU A 35 6.46 -1.52 8.08
CA GLU A 35 7.18 -0.29 8.43
C GLU A 35 7.32 0.65 7.23
N THR A 36 7.80 0.15 6.07
CA THR A 36 7.95 0.99 4.87
C THR A 36 6.61 1.40 4.26
N LYS A 37 5.61 0.50 4.24
CA LYS A 37 4.25 0.83 3.78
C LYS A 37 3.63 1.92 4.66
N ASN A 38 3.85 1.86 5.97
CA ASN A 38 3.40 2.91 6.88
C ASN A 38 4.11 4.24 6.59
N GLN A 39 5.42 4.25 6.33
CA GLN A 39 6.16 5.50 6.07
C GLN A 39 5.56 6.29 4.89
N VAL A 40 5.29 5.64 3.76
CA VAL A 40 4.70 6.33 2.59
C VAL A 40 3.33 6.96 2.91
N VAL A 41 2.52 6.28 3.72
CA VAL A 41 1.22 6.80 4.16
C VAL A 41 1.40 7.94 5.16
N GLN A 42 2.33 7.82 6.11
CA GLN A 42 2.61 8.87 7.10
C GLN A 42 3.12 10.15 6.42
N ASP A 43 4.06 10.02 5.48
CA ASP A 43 4.61 11.17 4.74
C ASP A 43 3.51 11.89 3.96
N ALA A 44 2.61 11.14 3.31
CA ALA A 44 1.48 11.72 2.59
C ALA A 44 0.52 12.47 3.55
N ILE A 45 0.22 11.87 4.72
CA ILE A 45 -0.64 12.49 5.75
C ILE A 45 0.02 13.75 6.31
N GLU A 46 1.33 13.74 6.54
CA GLU A 46 2.08 14.89 7.03
C GLU A 46 2.01 16.04 6.01
N GLN A 47 2.27 15.76 4.74
CA GLN A 47 2.15 16.76 3.67
C GLN A 47 0.73 17.32 3.57
N TYR A 48 -0.30 16.47 3.67
CA TYR A 48 -1.67 16.93 3.74
C TYR A 48 -1.92 17.85 4.94
N ASN A 49 -1.39 17.51 6.12
CA ASN A 49 -1.57 18.32 7.32
C ASN A 49 -0.87 19.69 7.25
N ILE A 50 0.27 19.77 6.54
CA ILE A 50 0.95 21.04 6.27
C ILE A 50 0.06 21.93 5.39
N ILE A 51 -0.46 21.39 4.28
CA ILE A 51 -1.29 22.16 3.35
C ILE A 51 -2.66 22.47 3.92
N LYS A 52 -3.26 21.56 4.70
CA LYS A 52 -4.58 21.78 5.33
C LYS A 52 -4.65 23.07 6.14
N ARG A 53 -3.53 23.54 6.70
CA ARG A 53 -3.47 24.75 7.53
C ARG A 53 -3.62 26.03 6.72
N ASN A 54 -2.98 26.11 5.55
CA ASN A 54 -2.81 27.38 4.83
C ASN A 54 -3.10 27.31 3.32
N GLY A 55 -3.32 26.12 2.77
CA GLY A 55 -3.55 25.89 1.35
C GLY A 55 -4.97 26.16 0.92
N SER A 56 -5.14 26.42 -0.37
CA SER A 56 -6.43 26.52 -1.02
C SER A 56 -7.18 25.19 -0.98
N ASP A 57 -8.52 25.21 -1.09
CA ASP A 57 -9.30 23.97 -1.13
C ASP A 57 -8.91 23.06 -2.32
N LEU A 58 -8.36 23.63 -3.41
CA LEU A 58 -7.81 22.86 -4.53
C LEU A 58 -6.52 22.13 -4.13
N GLU A 59 -5.58 22.81 -3.49
CA GLU A 59 -4.33 22.19 -3.00
C GLU A 59 -4.60 21.12 -1.94
N ILE A 60 -5.54 21.40 -1.03
CA ILE A 60 -5.98 20.44 -0.01
C ILE A 60 -6.59 19.20 -0.69
N SER A 61 -7.37 19.39 -1.76
CA SER A 61 -7.94 18.28 -2.53
C SER A 61 -6.87 17.42 -3.19
N MET A 62 -5.90 18.04 -3.88
CA MET A 62 -4.80 17.31 -4.53
C MET A 62 -4.01 16.47 -3.53
N HIS A 63 -3.70 17.05 -2.36
CA HIS A 63 -2.97 16.33 -1.31
C HIS A 63 -3.81 15.23 -0.66
N ALA A 64 -5.13 15.41 -0.50
CA ALA A 64 -6.02 14.33 -0.08
C ALA A 64 -6.01 13.15 -1.08
N GLY A 65 -5.90 13.43 -2.38
CA GLY A 65 -5.71 12.42 -3.43
C GLY A 65 -4.39 11.64 -3.27
N PHE A 66 -3.29 12.33 -2.96
CA PHE A 66 -2.01 11.67 -2.68
C PHE A 66 -2.08 10.74 -1.46
N VAL A 67 -2.80 11.13 -0.41
CA VAL A 67 -3.03 10.26 0.75
C VAL A 67 -3.87 9.04 0.37
N ALA A 68 -4.92 9.23 -0.44
CA ALA A 68 -5.73 8.12 -0.94
C ALA A 68 -4.87 7.12 -1.73
N ASP A 69 -4.04 7.60 -2.66
CA ASP A 69 -3.15 6.74 -3.45
C ASP A 69 -2.12 6.01 -2.59
N ALA A 70 -1.61 6.64 -1.53
CA ALA A 70 -0.72 5.99 -0.56
C ALA A 70 -1.44 4.82 0.14
N PHE A 71 -2.68 5.01 0.61
CA PHE A 71 -3.48 3.92 1.21
C PHE A 71 -3.79 2.82 0.20
N LEU A 72 -4.05 3.16 -1.07
CA LEU A 72 -4.29 2.18 -2.12
C LEU A 72 -3.06 1.31 -2.38
N LYS A 73 -1.86 1.90 -2.42
CA LYS A 73 -0.59 1.19 -2.63
C LYS A 73 -0.28 0.17 -1.53
N VAL A 74 -0.73 0.44 -0.30
CA VAL A 74 -0.52 -0.47 0.84
C VAL A 74 -1.64 -1.50 0.99
N GLY A 75 -2.71 -1.39 0.19
CA GLY A 75 -3.85 -2.31 0.18
C GLY A 75 -4.99 -1.93 1.13
N ASP A 76 -4.93 -0.76 1.76
CA ASP A 76 -5.91 -0.28 2.72
C ASP A 76 -7.08 0.44 2.00
N LYS A 77 -8.04 -0.37 1.55
CA LYS A 77 -9.22 0.10 0.82
C LYS A 77 -10.18 0.93 1.68
N GLU A 78 -10.19 0.69 2.99
CA GLU A 78 -11.08 1.41 3.90
C GLU A 78 -10.62 2.87 4.03
N ASN A 79 -9.34 3.08 4.33
CA ASN A 79 -8.79 4.43 4.43
C ASN A 79 -8.70 5.11 3.07
N TYR A 80 -8.41 4.39 1.99
CA TYR A 80 -8.56 4.91 0.62
C TYR A 80 -9.95 5.54 0.40
N SER A 81 -11.02 4.82 0.74
CA SER A 81 -12.39 5.31 0.57
C SER A 81 -12.67 6.56 1.40
N LYS A 82 -12.19 6.59 2.65
CA LYS A 82 -12.32 7.77 3.53
C LYS A 82 -11.61 8.99 2.93
N TRP A 83 -10.39 8.83 2.43
CA TRP A 83 -9.61 9.93 1.86
C TRP A 83 -10.14 10.43 0.52
N LYS A 84 -10.66 9.53 -0.34
CA LYS A 84 -11.38 9.93 -1.56
C LYS A 84 -12.60 10.80 -1.26
N LYS A 85 -13.32 10.56 -0.15
CA LYS A 85 -14.44 11.42 0.25
C LYS A 85 -13.95 12.82 0.63
N ILE A 86 -12.82 12.92 1.34
CA ILE A 86 -12.22 14.20 1.74
C ILE A 86 -11.77 14.99 0.49
N GLU A 87 -11.09 14.32 -0.45
CA GLU A 87 -10.71 14.89 -1.74
C GLU A 87 -11.92 15.48 -2.45
N ASN A 88 -12.96 14.66 -2.69
CA ASN A 88 -14.16 15.11 -3.40
C ASN A 88 -14.84 16.30 -2.70
N GLN A 89 -14.93 16.30 -1.37
CA GLN A 89 -15.51 17.42 -0.62
C GLN A 89 -14.73 18.72 -0.83
N LYS A 90 -13.39 18.63 -0.89
CA LYS A 90 -12.52 19.79 -1.08
C LYS A 90 -12.51 20.26 -2.52
N GLU A 91 -12.50 19.35 -3.47
CA GLU A 91 -12.63 19.66 -4.89
C GLU A 91 -13.92 20.43 -5.19
N GLN A 92 -15.06 19.99 -4.63
CA GLN A 92 -16.34 20.68 -4.81
C GLN A 92 -16.32 22.07 -4.18
N LYS A 93 -15.71 22.23 -3.00
CA LYS A 93 -15.56 23.53 -2.37
C LYS A 93 -14.69 24.48 -3.21
N ALA A 94 -13.60 23.96 -3.79
CA ALA A 94 -12.74 24.72 -4.70
C ALA A 94 -13.49 25.17 -5.96
N LYS A 95 -14.27 24.28 -6.59
CA LYS A 95 -15.13 24.62 -7.74
C LYS A 95 -16.12 25.73 -7.39
N ASN A 96 -16.80 25.61 -6.25
CA ASN A 96 -17.77 26.61 -5.81
C ASN A 96 -17.15 27.98 -5.48
N ALA A 97 -15.90 27.99 -4.99
CA ALA A 97 -15.17 29.22 -4.73
C ALA A 97 -14.78 29.92 -6.05
N ASN A 98 -14.38 29.17 -7.07
CA ASN A 98 -13.99 29.72 -8.37
C ASN A 98 -15.19 30.23 -9.19
N VAL A 99 -16.38 29.67 -8.98
CA VAL A 99 -17.65 30.12 -9.60
C VAL A 99 -18.20 31.40 -8.94
N ARG A 100 -17.68 31.80 -7.77
CA ARG A 100 -18.12 32.99 -7.02
C ARG A 100 -17.27 34.25 -7.26
N LEU A 101 -16.36 34.23 -8.24
CA LEU A 101 -15.65 35.45 -8.64
C LEU A 101 -16.63 36.36 -9.43
N PRO A 102 -16.82 37.63 -9.01
CA PRO A 102 -17.69 38.58 -9.72
C PRO A 102 -17.18 38.92 -11.13
#